data_AF-A0A0Q8RHI1-F1
#
_entry.id   AF-A0A0Q8RHI1-F1
#
_cell.length_a   1.000
_cell.length_b   1.000
_cell.length_c   1.000
_cell.angle_alpha   90.00
_cell.angle_beta   90.00
_cell.angle_gamma   90.00
#
_symmetry.space_group_name_H-M   'P 1'
#
loop_
_entity.id
_entity.type
_entity.pdbx_description
1 polymer ?
#
loop_
_entity_poly.entity_id
_entity_poly.type
_entity_poly.pdbx_seq_one_letter_code
_entity_poly.pdbx_strand_id
1 'polypeptide(L)'
;MTTMRRHSRQRGVSLVAAIFLVVVLSFLAVAIVTVTTTQQAAFGLDVQGTRAYQAARSGVEWGLHRQLRSAALCPAASGASSTSSFAMPANTTLSPYTVTVTCTTTVLGAIKRYRMRSVACNQPAAGACPNANNSSDYVQRVIQVDFGD
;
A
#
# COMPACT_ATOMS: atom_id res chain seq x y z
N MET A 1 -58.42 -42.65 -32.67
CA MET A 1 -57.15 -42.73 -33.43
C MET A 1 -56.04 -42.15 -32.55
N THR A 2 -55.33 -43.02 -31.84
CA THR A 2 -54.22 -42.67 -30.95
C THR A 2 -52.92 -42.74 -31.75
N THR A 3 -52.29 -41.60 -31.98
CA THR A 3 -51.01 -41.50 -32.69
C THR A 3 -49.88 -41.96 -31.77
N MET A 4 -49.36 -43.18 -32.02
CA MET A 4 -48.12 -43.66 -31.39
C MET A 4 -46.93 -42.78 -31.81
N ARG A 5 -46.41 -41.97 -30.88
CA ARG A 5 -45.13 -41.27 -31.06
C ARG A 5 -43.99 -42.27 -30.92
N ARG A 6 -43.28 -42.54 -32.04
CA ARG A 6 -42.00 -43.26 -32.02
C ARG A 6 -40.97 -42.44 -31.25
N HIS A 7 -40.49 -42.96 -30.12
CA HIS A 7 -39.32 -42.44 -29.43
C HIS A 7 -38.09 -42.80 -30.28
N SER A 8 -37.49 -41.81 -30.92
CA SER A 8 -36.20 -41.99 -31.59
C SER A 8 -35.17 -42.33 -30.51
N ARG A 9 -34.52 -43.49 -30.65
CA ARG A 9 -33.36 -43.87 -29.81
C ARG A 9 -32.30 -42.78 -29.96
N GLN A 10 -32.19 -41.90 -28.97
CA GLN A 10 -31.16 -40.88 -28.88
C GLN A 10 -29.80 -41.57 -28.85
N ARG A 11 -29.05 -41.45 -29.95
CA ARG A 11 -27.67 -41.94 -30.04
C ARG A 11 -26.79 -40.99 -29.20
N GLY A 12 -26.04 -41.56 -28.25
CA GLY A 12 -25.39 -40.90 -27.11
C GLY A 12 -24.31 -39.84 -27.36
N VAL A 13 -24.28 -39.18 -28.52
CA VAL A 13 -23.33 -38.10 -28.83
C VAL A 13 -23.66 -36.81 -28.06
N SER A 14 -24.94 -36.55 -27.76
CA SER A 14 -25.35 -35.34 -27.02
C SER A 14 -24.85 -35.32 -25.57
N LEU A 15 -24.76 -36.48 -24.93
CA LEU A 15 -24.32 -36.60 -23.54
C LEU A 15 -22.82 -36.28 -23.43
N VAL A 16 -22.01 -36.76 -24.38
CA VAL A 16 -20.58 -36.44 -24.44
C VAL A 16 -20.36 -34.94 -24.72
N ALA A 17 -21.11 -34.36 -25.65
CA ALA A 17 -21.04 -32.94 -25.95
C ALA A 17 -21.47 -32.04 -24.77
N ALA A 18 -22.51 -32.44 -24.03
CA ALA A 18 -22.97 -31.73 -22.84
C ALA A 18 -21.92 -31.74 -21.73
N ILE A 19 -21.29 -32.89 -21.46
CA ILE A 19 -20.22 -33.00 -20.46
C ILE A 19 -19.03 -32.12 -20.85
N PHE A 20 -18.60 -32.17 -22.11
CA PHE A 20 -17.50 -31.33 -22.60
C PHE A 20 -17.78 -29.84 -22.38
N LEU A 21 -18.98 -29.39 -22.73
CA LEU A 21 -19.40 -28.00 -22.56
C LEU A 21 -19.39 -27.59 -21.08
N VAL A 22 -19.95 -28.41 -20.20
CA VAL A 22 -19.96 -28.13 -18.75
C VAL A 22 -18.55 -28.05 -18.19
N VAL A 23 -17.64 -28.95 -18.59
CA VAL A 23 -16.24 -28.92 -18.15
C VAL A 23 -15.55 -27.63 -18.60
N VAL A 24 -15.69 -27.24 -19.87
CA VAL A 24 -15.09 -25.99 -20.39
C VAL A 24 -15.65 -24.76 -19.67
N LEU A 25 -16.98 -24.67 -19.52
CA LEU A 25 -17.60 -23.56 -18.79
C LEU A 25 -17.17 -23.51 -17.32
N SER A 26 -17.03 -24.67 -16.67
CA SER A 26 -16.56 -24.73 -15.29
C SER A 26 -15.13 -24.20 -15.15
N PHE A 27 -14.24 -24.54 -16.09
CA PHE A 27 -12.87 -24.02 -16.09
C PHE A 27 -12.84 -22.51 -16.31
N LEU A 28 -13.65 -21.99 -17.24
CA LEU A 28 -13.77 -20.55 -17.48
C LEU A 28 -14.31 -19.82 -16.23
N ALA A 29 -15.33 -20.38 -15.58
CA ALA A 29 -15.89 -19.80 -14.35
C ALA A 29 -14.84 -19.73 -13.24
N VAL A 30 -14.07 -20.81 -13.03
CA VAL A 30 -12.96 -20.83 -12.05
C VAL A 30 -11.92 -19.76 -12.39
N ALA A 31 -11.49 -19.67 -13.66
CA ALA A 31 -10.52 -18.67 -14.09
C ALA A 31 -11.02 -17.24 -13.78
N ILE A 32 -12.28 -16.92 -14.11
CA ILE A 32 -12.86 -15.60 -13.84
C ILE A 32 -12.88 -15.30 -12.33
N VAL A 33 -13.27 -16.26 -11.50
CA VAL A 33 -13.30 -16.07 -10.04
C VAL A 33 -11.89 -15.80 -9.50
N THR A 34 -10.89 -16.57 -9.93
CA THR A 34 -9.49 -16.37 -9.49
C THR A 34 -8.92 -15.01 -9.88
N VAL A 35 -9.24 -14.52 -11.08
CA VAL A 35 -8.83 -13.17 -11.51
C VAL A 35 -9.57 -12.09 -10.70
N THR A 36 -10.86 -12.28 -10.42
CA THR A 36 -11.65 -11.30 -9.66
C THR A 36 -11.16 -11.17 -8.21
N THR A 37 -10.83 -12.29 -7.56
CA THR A 37 -10.34 -12.28 -6.17
C THR A 37 -8.96 -11.65 -6.06
N THR A 38 -8.07 -11.92 -7.01
CA THR A 38 -6.74 -11.29 -7.05
C THR A 38 -6.82 -9.79 -7.32
N GLN A 39 -7.74 -9.34 -8.17
CA GLN A 39 -7.99 -7.92 -8.40
C GLN A 39 -8.47 -7.20 -7.14
N GLN A 40 -9.42 -7.79 -6.39
CA GLN A 40 -9.93 -7.19 -5.14
C GLN A 40 -8.81 -6.99 -4.10
N ALA A 41 -7.91 -7.97 -3.96
CA ALA A 41 -6.76 -7.87 -3.07
C ALA A 41 -5.79 -6.75 -3.50
N ALA A 42 -5.50 -6.67 -4.81
CA ALA A 42 -4.64 -5.62 -5.37
C ALA A 42 -5.19 -4.21 -5.13
N PHE A 43 -6.50 -4.00 -5.33
CA PHE A 43 -7.14 -2.71 -5.05
C PHE A 43 -6.99 -2.30 -3.58
N GLY A 44 -7.12 -3.24 -2.64
CA GLY A 44 -6.92 -2.99 -1.22
C GLY A 44 -5.50 -2.50 -0.91
N LEU A 45 -4.50 -3.15 -1.50
CA LEU A 45 -3.08 -2.78 -1.37
C LEU A 45 -2.78 -1.42 -2.01
N ASP A 46 -3.36 -1.11 -3.16
CA ASP A 46 -3.19 0.19 -3.83
C ASP A 46 -3.77 1.35 -2.99
N VAL A 47 -4.95 1.16 -2.42
CA VAL A 47 -5.57 2.15 -1.52
C VAL A 47 -4.72 2.35 -0.26
N GLN A 48 -4.19 1.28 0.32
CA GLN A 48 -3.28 1.40 1.47
C GLN A 48 -1.97 2.12 1.09
N GLY A 49 -1.41 1.79 -0.07
CA GLY A 49 -0.21 2.41 -0.61
C GLY A 49 -0.37 3.92 -0.83
N THR A 50 -1.52 4.35 -1.35
CA THR A 50 -1.82 5.79 -1.55
C THR A 50 -2.02 6.53 -0.23
N ARG A 51 -2.71 5.94 0.74
CA ARG A 51 -2.88 6.54 2.08
C ARG A 51 -1.56 6.66 2.82
N ALA A 52 -0.71 5.64 2.78
CA ALA A 52 0.64 5.69 3.33
C ALA A 52 1.46 6.80 2.66
N TYR A 53 1.33 7.00 1.35
CA TYR A 53 2.02 8.06 0.63
C TYR A 53 1.56 9.45 1.09
N GLN A 54 0.25 9.66 1.22
CA GLN A 54 -0.30 10.92 1.72
C GLN A 54 0.12 11.20 3.17
N ALA A 55 0.16 10.18 4.03
CA ALA A 55 0.66 10.30 5.40
C ALA A 55 2.15 10.65 5.43
N ALA A 56 2.97 10.02 4.58
CA ALA A 56 4.39 10.36 4.49
C ALA A 56 4.59 11.81 4.01
N ARG A 57 3.77 12.26 3.05
CA ARG A 57 3.84 13.61 2.49
C ARG A 57 3.51 14.67 3.53
N SER A 58 2.43 14.50 4.29
CA SER A 58 2.09 15.42 5.37
C SER A 58 3.19 15.47 6.44
N GLY A 59 3.88 14.36 6.69
CA GLY A 59 5.07 14.32 7.55
C GLY A 59 6.22 15.19 7.08
N VAL A 60 6.54 15.16 5.78
CA VAL A 60 7.57 16.04 5.21
C VAL A 60 7.15 17.49 5.30
N GLU A 61 5.90 17.82 4.94
CA GLU A 61 5.37 19.18 4.98
C GLU A 61 5.40 19.75 6.41
N TRP A 62 4.98 18.96 7.40
CA TRP A 62 5.08 19.30 8.81
C TRP A 62 6.53 19.50 9.27
N GLY A 63 7.43 18.60 8.87
CA GLY A 63 8.84 18.68 9.25
C GLY A 63 9.50 19.92 8.67
N LEU A 64 9.28 20.18 7.38
CA LEU A 64 9.80 21.34 6.68
C LEU A 64 9.26 22.62 7.29
N HIS A 65 7.97 22.67 7.61
CA HIS A 65 7.35 23.80 8.29
C HIS A 65 8.03 24.09 9.64
N ARG A 66 8.28 23.07 10.46
CA ARG A 66 9.01 23.23 11.73
C ARG A 66 10.44 23.73 11.52
N GLN A 67 11.15 23.19 10.54
CA GLN A 67 12.52 23.63 10.27
C GLN A 67 12.57 25.09 9.80
N LEU A 68 11.71 25.48 8.87
CA LEU A 68 11.70 26.84 8.32
C LEU A 68 11.20 27.88 9.35
N ARG A 69 10.31 27.51 10.26
CA ARG A 69 9.73 28.44 11.25
C ARG A 69 10.57 28.60 12.52
N SER A 70 11.18 27.52 13.01
CA SER A 70 11.85 27.53 14.32
C SER A 70 13.23 26.89 14.34
N ALA A 71 13.75 26.43 13.18
CA ALA A 71 15.04 25.74 13.07
C ALA A 71 15.22 24.59 14.09
N ALA A 72 14.10 24.01 14.54
CA ALA A 72 14.06 23.16 15.73
C ALA A 72 14.02 21.67 15.42
N LEU A 73 13.86 21.29 14.14
CA LEU A 73 13.83 19.88 13.79
C LEU A 73 15.23 19.37 13.49
N CYS A 74 15.95 19.96 12.54
CA CYS A 74 17.27 19.50 12.12
C CYS A 74 18.36 19.98 13.09
N PRO A 75 19.23 19.10 13.61
CA PRO A 75 20.33 19.51 14.46
C PRO A 75 21.34 20.41 13.72
N ALA A 76 22.01 21.33 14.41
CA ALA A 76 22.99 22.22 13.79
C ALA A 76 24.31 21.53 13.42
N ALA A 77 24.67 20.44 14.11
CA ALA A 77 25.94 19.74 13.92
C ALA A 77 25.93 18.87 12.65
N SER A 78 27.06 18.81 11.96
CA SER A 78 27.25 17.92 10.81
C SER A 78 27.16 16.46 11.21
N GLY A 79 26.39 15.66 10.47
CA GLY A 79 26.19 14.23 10.73
C GLY A 79 25.17 13.95 11.83
N ALA A 80 24.68 14.96 12.54
CA ALA A 80 23.65 14.78 13.56
C ALA A 80 22.28 14.57 12.91
N SER A 81 21.49 13.73 13.56
CA SER A 81 20.12 13.41 13.16
C SER A 81 19.17 13.63 14.32
N SER A 82 17.98 14.10 14.02
CA SER A 82 16.84 14.07 14.94
C SER A 82 15.72 13.24 14.32
N THR A 83 14.86 12.69 15.17
CA THR A 83 13.69 11.93 14.74
C THR A 83 12.50 12.34 15.57
N SER A 84 11.35 12.54 14.92
CA SER A 84 10.06 12.75 15.56
C SER A 84 9.05 11.80 14.96
N SER A 85 8.36 11.03 15.80
CA SER A 85 7.24 10.19 15.39
C SER A 85 5.93 10.73 15.93
N PHE A 86 4.85 10.55 15.17
CA PHE A 86 3.50 10.86 15.59
C PHE A 86 2.49 9.99 14.84
N ALA A 87 1.39 9.68 15.51
CA ALA A 87 0.26 9.00 14.89
C ALA A 87 -0.59 10.00 14.09
N MET A 88 -1.19 9.54 12.99
CA MET A 88 -2.18 10.33 12.27
C MET A 88 -3.45 10.53 13.12
N PRO A 89 -4.25 11.58 12.87
CA PRO A 89 -5.43 11.87 13.66
C PRO A 89 -6.41 10.70 13.73
N ALA A 90 -6.90 10.43 14.94
CA ALA A 90 -7.92 9.40 15.18
C ALA A 90 -9.21 9.73 14.40
N ASN A 91 -9.98 8.69 14.07
CA ASN A 91 -11.25 8.80 13.33
C ASN A 91 -11.10 9.33 11.89
N THR A 92 -9.91 9.23 11.29
CA THR A 92 -9.67 9.53 9.88
C THR A 92 -9.29 8.28 9.09
N THR A 93 -9.36 8.36 7.76
CA THR A 93 -8.92 7.27 6.86
C THR A 93 -7.42 6.97 6.96
N LEU A 94 -6.64 7.89 7.54
CA LEU A 94 -5.20 7.76 7.79
C LEU A 94 -4.88 7.33 9.23
N SER A 95 -5.88 7.18 10.11
CA SER A 95 -5.70 6.74 11.50
C SER A 95 -4.82 5.50 11.72
N PRO A 96 -4.77 4.48 10.83
CA PRO A 96 -3.89 3.33 11.06
C PRO A 96 -2.41 3.63 10.77
N TYR A 97 -2.06 4.79 10.22
CA TYR A 97 -0.69 5.12 9.86
C TYR A 97 0.00 5.94 10.94
N THR A 98 1.24 5.56 11.24
CA THR A 98 2.19 6.37 12.02
C THR A 98 3.23 6.95 11.09
N VAL A 99 3.64 8.18 11.35
CA VAL A 99 4.63 8.90 10.56
C VAL A 99 5.86 9.13 11.42
N THR A 100 7.04 8.85 10.88
CA THR A 100 8.33 9.11 11.51
C THR A 100 9.16 9.98 10.58
N VAL A 101 9.42 11.20 11.04
CA VAL A 101 10.19 12.20 10.32
C VAL A 101 11.58 12.26 10.93
N THR A 102 12.59 12.00 10.11
CA THR A 102 13.99 12.08 10.48
C THR A 102 14.62 13.22 9.70
N CYS A 103 15.27 14.16 10.39
CA CYS A 103 16.10 15.16 9.73
C CYS A 103 17.57 14.90 10.01
N THR A 104 18.39 14.88 8.96
CA THR A 104 19.84 14.78 9.03
C THR A 104 20.49 16.03 8.44
N THR A 105 21.49 16.57 9.14
CA THR A 105 22.23 17.75 8.69
C THR A 105 23.61 17.33 8.20
N THR A 106 23.99 17.80 7.01
CA THR A 106 25.31 17.60 6.44
C THR A 106 25.93 18.97 6.14
N VAL A 107 27.10 19.25 6.71
CA VAL A 107 27.81 20.52 6.49
C VAL A 107 28.97 20.26 5.54
N LEU A 108 29.05 21.04 4.46
CA LEU A 108 30.06 20.96 3.41
C LEU A 108 30.76 22.32 3.31
N GLY A 109 31.70 22.58 4.23
CA GLY A 109 32.32 23.89 4.37
C GLY A 109 31.31 24.92 4.89
N ALA A 110 31.02 25.94 4.09
CA ALA A 110 30.03 26.98 4.44
C ALA A 110 28.58 26.60 4.11
N ILE A 111 28.36 25.53 3.33
CA ILE A 111 27.01 25.11 2.90
C ILE A 111 26.45 24.09 3.88
N LYS A 112 25.19 24.29 4.27
CA LYS A 112 24.42 23.30 5.04
C LYS A 112 23.40 22.64 4.14
N ARG A 113 23.38 21.31 4.12
CA ARG A 113 22.36 20.50 3.46
C ARG A 113 21.55 19.77 4.53
N TYR A 114 20.24 19.94 4.50
CA TYR A 114 19.31 19.16 5.30
C TYR A 114 18.66 18.10 4.43
N ARG A 115 18.55 16.91 5.00
CA ARG A 115 17.82 15.80 4.42
C ARG A 115 16.69 15.42 5.34
N MET A 116 15.48 15.67 4.88
CA MET A 116 14.24 15.28 5.53
C MET A 116 13.76 13.96 4.97
N ARG A 117 13.59 12.97 5.83
CA ARG A 117 13.07 11.65 5.50
C ARG A 117 11.83 11.37 6.31
N SER A 118 10.68 11.31 5.67
CA SER A 118 9.41 10.93 6.28
C SER A 118 9.07 9.50 5.91
N VAL A 119 8.79 8.67 6.91
CA VAL A 119 8.37 7.28 6.75
C VAL A 119 7.00 7.11 7.36
N ALA A 120 6.02 6.72 6.56
CA ALA A 120 4.71 6.33 7.05
C ALA A 120 4.55 4.81 6.97
N CYS A 121 4.05 4.19 8.03
CA CYS A 121 3.78 2.76 8.10
C CYS A 121 2.50 2.46 8.89
N ASN A 122 1.83 1.36 8.54
CA ASN A 122 0.59 0.93 9.20
C ASN A 122 0.80 0.05 10.45
N GLN A 123 1.99 -0.53 10.61
CA GLN A 123 2.37 -1.32 11.78
C GLN A 123 3.67 -0.75 12.37
N PRO A 124 3.62 0.30 13.20
CA PRO A 124 4.81 0.88 13.82
C PRO A 124 5.45 -0.06 14.83
N ALA A 125 6.78 -0.04 14.92
CA ALA A 125 7.54 -0.67 16.00
C ALA A 125 7.75 0.37 17.11
N ALA A 126 7.26 0.09 18.33
CA ALA A 126 7.37 1.01 19.47
C ALA A 126 6.91 2.46 19.17
N GLY A 127 5.86 2.62 18.33
CA GLY A 127 5.33 3.93 17.97
C GLY A 127 6.14 4.70 16.90
N ALA A 128 7.05 4.04 16.18
CA ALA A 128 7.82 4.62 15.09
C ALA A 128 7.92 3.68 13.86
N CYS A 129 8.28 4.25 12.73
CA CYS A 129 8.56 3.57 11.47
C CYS A 129 10.04 3.74 11.11
N PRO A 130 10.70 2.78 10.44
CA PRO A 130 10.16 1.53 9.89
C PRO A 130 9.96 0.44 10.96
N ASN A 131 9.21 -0.61 10.60
CA ASN A 131 9.08 -1.84 11.38
C ASN A 131 9.59 -3.01 10.54
N ALA A 132 10.51 -3.80 11.07
CA ALA A 132 11.05 -4.98 10.39
C ALA A 132 10.09 -6.18 10.54
N ASN A 133 8.83 -6.00 10.14
CA ASN A 133 7.81 -7.06 10.13
C ASN A 133 7.70 -7.69 8.73
N ASN A 134 7.46 -9.00 8.66
CA ASN A 134 7.24 -9.76 7.43
C ASN A 134 5.75 -10.02 7.13
N SER A 135 4.84 -9.30 7.79
CA SER A 135 3.41 -9.38 7.52
C SER A 135 3.10 -8.97 6.08
N SER A 136 2.27 -9.77 5.40
CA SER A 136 1.77 -9.47 4.04
C SER A 136 0.96 -8.17 3.97
N ASP A 137 0.42 -7.74 5.11
CA ASP A 137 -0.36 -6.51 5.24
C ASP A 137 0.52 -5.30 5.58
N TYR A 138 1.83 -5.47 5.73
CA TYR A 138 2.73 -4.38 6.04
C TYR A 138 2.90 -3.45 4.85
N VAL A 139 2.50 -2.19 5.02
CA VAL A 139 2.65 -1.15 4.00
C VAL A 139 3.47 0.00 4.58
N GLN A 140 4.53 0.36 3.85
CA GLN A 140 5.38 1.50 4.16
C GLN A 140 5.57 2.38 2.93
N ARG A 141 5.56 3.70 3.13
CA ARG A 141 6.00 4.67 2.14
C ARG A 141 7.05 5.60 2.74
N VAL A 142 8.06 5.91 1.94
CA VAL A 142 9.18 6.79 2.31
C VAL A 142 9.21 7.94 1.33
N ILE A 143 9.24 9.17 1.85
CA ILE A 143 9.46 10.37 1.06
C ILE A 143 10.70 11.05 1.62
N GLN A 144 11.62 11.40 0.74
CA GLN A 144 12.83 12.13 1.10
C GLN A 144 12.90 13.43 0.32
N VAL A 145 13.27 14.51 1.00
CA VAL A 145 13.53 15.83 0.42
C VAL A 145 14.87 16.32 0.95
N ASP A 146 15.70 16.79 0.03
CA ASP A 146 17.00 17.39 0.32
C ASP A 146 16.94 18.88 -0.04
N PHE A 147 17.31 19.75 0.89
CA PHE A 147 17.36 21.19 0.67
C PHE A 147 18.60 21.80 1.33
N GLY A 148 19.07 22.93 0.78
CA GLY A 148 20.18 23.69 1.34
C GLY A 148 19.69 24.92 2.11
N ASP A 149 20.52 25.41 3.02
CA ASP A 149 20.49 26.82 3.45
C ASP A 149 21.08 27.74 2.37
#